data_AF-A0A6B3F5B0-F1
#
_entry.id   AF-A0A6B3F5B0-F1
#
_cell.length_a   1.000
_cell.length_b   1.000
_cell.length_c   1.000
_cell.angle_alpha   90.00
_cell.angle_beta   90.00
_cell.angle_gamma   90.00
#
_symmetry.space_group_name_H-M   'P 1'
#
loop_
_entity.id
_entity.type
_entity.pdbx_description
1 polymer ?
#
loop_
_entity_poly.entity_id
_entity_poly.type
_entity_poly.pdbx_seq_one_letter_code
_entity_poly.pdbx_strand_id
1 'polypeptide(L)' 'MTRTWIKSSYSGGNSGACVELAVSEPTIPVRDSKTAADDGPVVEFGRPAFAGFLAAVRV' A
#
# COMPACT_ATOMS: atom_id res chain seq x y z
N MET A 1 3.36 -12.19 -13.76
CA MET A 1 4.19 -11.96 -12.57
C MET A 1 3.26 -11.45 -11.48
N THR A 2 2.95 -12.28 -10.50
CA THR A 2 1.93 -12.00 -9.49
C THR A 2 2.63 -11.38 -8.28
N ARG A 3 2.33 -10.11 -7.98
CA ARG A 3 2.83 -9.44 -6.76
C ARG A 3 2.20 -10.08 -5.53
N THR A 4 2.98 -10.22 -4.46
CA THR A 4 2.45 -10.63 -3.15
C THR A 4 2.03 -9.39 -2.36
N TRP A 5 0.72 -9.22 -2.13
CA TRP A 5 0.16 -8.07 -1.44
C TRP A 5 -0.08 -8.37 0.05
N ILE A 6 0.29 -7.43 0.92
CA ILE A 6 -0.01 -7.45 2.34
C ILE A 6 -0.97 -6.31 2.65
N LYS A 7 -2.12 -6.65 3.22
CA LYS A 7 -3.12 -5.70 3.69
C LYS A 7 -2.76 -5.18 5.08
N SER A 8 -2.92 -3.87 5.31
CA SER A 8 -2.72 -3.28 6.64
C SER A 8 -3.65 -3.90 7.69
N SER A 9 -3.15 -4.10 8.92
CA SER A 9 -3.95 -4.58 10.06
C SER A 9 -4.98 -3.57 10.55
N TYR A 10 -4.80 -2.28 10.21
CA TYR A 10 -5.77 -1.22 10.44
C TYR A 10 -6.87 -1.17 9.38
N SER A 11 -6.78 -1.99 8.34
CA SER A 11 -7.81 -2.16 7.31
C SER A 11 -8.96 -3.01 7.86
N GLY A 12 -9.72 -2.45 8.81
CA GLY A 12 -10.88 -3.08 9.43
C GLY A 12 -11.71 -2.09 10.25
N GLY A 13 -13.03 -2.05 10.01
CA GLY A 13 -13.99 -1.16 10.68
C GLY A 13 -14.74 -0.21 9.72
N ASN A 14 -15.74 0.51 10.26
CA ASN A 14 -16.66 1.39 9.52
C ASN A 14 -16.00 2.59 8.79
N SER A 15 -14.70 2.87 8.95
CA SER A 15 -14.06 4.04 8.32
C SER A 15 -13.46 3.78 6.94
N GLY A 16 -13.43 2.53 6.47
CA GLY A 16 -13.20 2.20 5.07
C GLY A 16 -11.88 2.67 4.46
N ALA A 17 -10.85 3.05 5.21
CA ALA A 17 -9.52 3.29 4.63
C ALA A 17 -8.75 1.96 4.63
N CYS A 18 -8.57 1.33 3.45
CA CYS A 18 -7.90 0.03 3.33
C CYS A 18 -6.72 0.13 2.35
N VAL A 19 -5.50 -0.07 2.85
CA VAL A 19 -4.25 0.04 2.08
C VAL A 19 -3.56 -1.33 1.99
N GLU A 20 -3.01 -1.64 0.82
CA GLU A 20 -2.15 -2.80 0.55
C GLU A 20 -0.78 -2.36 0.03
N LEU A 21 0.25 -3.11 0.44
CA LEU A 21 1.63 -2.96 -0.01
C LEU A 21 2.10 -4.26 -0.66
N ALA A 22 2.79 -4.19 -1.79
CA ALA A 22 3.43 -5.36 -2.36
C ALA A 22 4.82 -5.58 -1.74
N VAL A 23 5.17 -6.83 -1.48
CA VAL A 23 6.46 -7.22 -0.91
C VAL A 23 7.35 -7.93 -1.91
N SER A 24 8.65 -8.01 -1.59
CA SER A 24 9.68 -8.61 -2.44
C SER A 24 9.92 -7.90 -3.76
N GLU A 25 9.60 -6.59 -3.80
CA GLU A 25 9.76 -5.72 -4.96
C GLU A 25 10.93 -4.72 -4.78
N PRO A 26 11.53 -4.21 -5.88
CA PRO A 26 12.56 -3.19 -5.82
C PRO A 26 12.01 -1.83 -5.35
N THR A 27 10.78 -1.52 -5.73
CA THR A 27 9.98 -0.37 -5.28
C THR A 27 9.05 -0.78 -4.14
N ILE A 28 8.27 0.17 -3.62
CA ILE A 28 7.19 -0.06 -2.67
C ILE A 28 5.87 0.25 -3.37
N PRO A 29 5.26 -0.74 -4.05
CA PRO A 29 3.94 -0.56 -4.66
C PRO A 29 2.87 -0.47 -3.58
N VAL A 30 2.04 0.56 -3.66
CA VAL A 30 0.92 0.81 -2.74
C VAL A 30 -0.36 0.92 -3.55
N ARG A 31 -1.44 0.30 -3.06
CA ARG A 31 -2.78 0.45 -3.66
C ARG A 31 -3.88 0.52 -2.61
N ASP A 32 -5.03 1.02 -3.03
CA ASP A 32 -6.28 0.90 -2.28
C ASP A 32 -6.82 -0.53 -2.42
N SER A 33 -7.10 -1.19 -1.30
CA SER A 33 -7.64 -2.55 -1.31
C SER A 33 -9.03 -2.65 -1.95
N LYS A 34 -9.79 -1.55 -2.02
CA LYS A 34 -11.15 -1.53 -2.58
C LYS A 34 -11.16 -1.69 -4.08
N THR A 35 -10.19 -1.09 -4.76
CA THR A 35 -10.07 -1.15 -6.22
C THR A 35 -9.21 -2.34 -6.67
N ALA A 36 -8.73 -3.16 -5.72
CA ALA A 36 -7.82 -4.26 -6.00
C ALA A 36 -8.45 -5.38 -6.86
N ALA A 37 -9.77 -5.58 -6.77
CA ALA A 37 -10.49 -6.59 -7.56
C ALA A 37 -10.53 -6.24 -9.06
N ASP A 38 -10.42 -4.95 -9.40
CA ASP A 38 -10.52 -4.43 -10.76
C ASP A 38 -9.15 -3.99 -11.31
N ASP A 39 -8.04 -4.46 -10.72
CA ASP A 39 -6.68 -4.03 -11.04
C ASP A 39 -6.50 -2.49 -11.01
N GLY A 40 -7.11 -1.86 -10.00
CA GLY A 40 -7.05 -0.42 -9.81
C GLY A 40 -5.63 0.14 -9.64
N PRO A 41 -5.49 1.48 -9.64
CA PRO A 41 -4.19 2.14 -9.71
C PRO A 41 -3.20 1.72 -8.61
N VAL A 42 -1.94 1.59 -9.00
CA VAL A 42 -0.82 1.29 -8.10
C VAL A 42 0.14 2.48 -8.10
N VAL A 43 0.42 3.01 -6.92
CA VAL A 43 1.44 4.05 -6.74
C VAL A 43 2.76 3.37 -6.37
N GLU A 44 3.80 3.63 -7.15
CA GLU A 44 5.12 3.04 -6.97
C GLU A 44 6.04 4.03 -6.25
N PHE A 45 6.42 3.73 -5.01
CA PHE A 45 7.37 4.57 -4.26
C PHE A 45 8.79 4.01 -4.33
N GLY A 46 9.77 4.91 -4.44
CA GLY A 46 11.14 4.59 -4.07
C GLY A 46 11.26 4.43 -2.54
N ARG A 47 12.15 3.54 -2.08
CA ARG A 47 12.36 3.29 -0.63
C ARG A 47 12.65 4.57 0.19
N PRO A 48 13.50 5.51 -0.26
CA PRO A 48 13.74 6.74 0.49
C PRO A 48 12.51 7.64 0.59
N ALA A 49 11.74 7.76 -0.49
CA ALA A 49 10.52 8.57 -0.52
C ALA A 49 9.44 7.99 0.41
N PHE A 50 9.28 6.65 0.40
CA PHE A 50 8.34 5.98 1.29
C PHE A 50 8.74 6.14 2.77
N ALA A 51 10.03 6.06 3.09
CA ALA A 51 10.53 6.33 4.44
C ALA A 51 10.25 7.77 4.89
N GLY A 52 10.48 8.76 4.01
CA GLY A 52 10.15 10.16 4.27
C GLY A 52 8.65 10.39 4.50
N PHE A 53 7.81 9.74 3.68
CA PHE A 53 6.36 9.76 3.87
C PHE A 53 5.97 9.21 5.25
N LEU A 54 6.47 8.02 5.63
CA LEU A 54 6.18 7.42 6.93
C LEU A 54 6.64 8.31 8.09
N ALA A 55 7.80 8.97 7.98
CA ALA A 55 8.28 9.90 8.99
C ALA A 55 7.37 11.13 9.16
N ALA A 56 6.66 11.55 8.11
CA ALA A 56 5.76 12.69 8.14
C ALA A 56 4.34 12.35 8.64
N VAL A 57 3.86 11.13 8.42
CA VAL A 57 2.46 10.75 8.70
C VAL A 57 2.27 9.81 9.88
N ARG A 58 3.36 9.26 10.43
CA ARG A 58 3.29 8.40 11.62
C ARG A 58 3.01 9.25 12.86
N VAL A 59 1.80 9.09 13.40
CA VAL A 59 1.33 9.71 14.65
C VAL A 59 1.68 8.82 15.85
#